data_AF-A0A7V7XGY2-F1
#
_entry.id   AF-A0A7V7XGY2-F1
#
_cell.length_a   1.000
_cell.length_b   1.000
_cell.length_c   1.000
_cell.angle_alpha   90.00
_cell.angle_beta   90.00
_cell.angle_gamma   90.00
#
_symmetry.space_group_name_H-M   'P 1'
#
loop_
_entity.id
_entity.type
_entity.pdbx_description
1 polymer ?
#
loop_
_entity_poly.entity_id
_entity_poly.type
_entity_poly.pdbx_seq_one_letter_code
_entity_poly.pdbx_strand_id
1 'polypeptide(L)'
;MDCFGTADMIGEYGQVVDMQNPPPSATRIIGADYDDLLGSCVWGDDLNGDGYDDAIVSASLWRASAGLGGLSFGGGDGPGNTRYNSGETFVIFGNSDFRGQTIDLAARLDGAGAPLDPGITVIYGRSANNLIGEEIAVGDMDGNGRLDLILGTLVGDGPENNMDEAGEAWIIYTHEPFAGRMIDLALADPSRAIVIYPDQVDSKAGDTLRAADLDRDGIDDLIYGAPDYDPIGYDGRVRYNAGLMAVIFGSKGALPHDDGIIRVFRPPSGLRVRYIVGADDNDMMPYALAVYDVDGDGVIDLAPNAMGGDGVYDNQINAGEIYVISGAEFMSPDHDFLEGMAAVAAPQLTPTPLPTSIVLTGPTVTPSGIGSIQQGQRYFEETCAGCHGFQGEGVSGLGLPLKTSALVMYASDMELLQFIRTGRPAGAPDNVTGVSMPPGGGRTDWGNEEFMDIIAYLRTLR
;
A
#
# COMPACT_ATOMS: atom_id res chain seq x y z
N MET A 1 -25.13 16.25 -20.56
CA MET A 1 -24.13 15.23 -20.19
C MET A 1 -24.70 14.57 -18.96
N ASP A 2 -25.41 13.48 -19.17
CA ASP A 2 -26.00 12.71 -18.09
C ASP A 2 -24.94 11.69 -17.66
N CYS A 3 -24.09 12.09 -16.72
CA CYS A 3 -22.96 11.28 -16.25
C CYS A 3 -23.01 11.08 -14.74
N PHE A 4 -24.19 10.77 -14.20
CA PHE A 4 -24.36 10.20 -12.86
C PHE A 4 -25.44 9.13 -12.96
N GLY A 5 -25.40 8.15 -12.04
CA GLY A 5 -26.33 7.02 -11.99
C GLY A 5 -27.78 7.39 -12.33
N THR A 6 -28.51 6.45 -12.91
CA THR A 6 -29.77 6.76 -13.58
C THR A 6 -30.80 7.21 -12.55
N ALA A 7 -31.75 8.05 -12.95
CA ALA A 7 -32.80 8.51 -12.03
C ALA A 7 -33.67 7.35 -11.49
N ASP A 8 -33.64 6.20 -12.17
CA ASP A 8 -34.33 4.97 -11.77
C ASP A 8 -33.34 3.81 -11.74
N MET A 9 -32.49 3.80 -10.71
CA MET A 9 -31.49 2.74 -10.48
C MET A 9 -32.15 1.35 -10.42
N ILE A 10 -33.37 1.24 -9.88
CA ILE A 10 -34.06 -0.04 -9.70
C ILE A 10 -34.63 -0.53 -11.04
N GLY A 11 -35.29 0.36 -11.79
CA GLY A 11 -35.85 0.03 -13.10
C GLY A 11 -34.77 -0.32 -14.14
N GLU A 12 -33.60 0.31 -14.05
CA GLU A 12 -32.51 0.11 -15.01
C GLU A 12 -31.54 -1.02 -14.64
N TYR A 13 -31.15 -1.12 -13.36
CA TYR A 13 -30.15 -2.09 -12.90
C TYR A 13 -30.74 -3.25 -12.09
N GLY A 14 -32.04 -3.22 -11.78
CA GLY A 14 -32.73 -4.28 -11.05
C GLY A 14 -32.66 -4.13 -9.54
N GLN A 15 -32.37 -5.22 -8.83
CA GLN A 15 -32.32 -5.20 -7.36
C GLN A 15 -31.09 -4.44 -6.87
N VAL A 16 -31.31 -3.32 -6.17
CA VAL A 16 -30.28 -2.50 -5.56
C VAL A 16 -30.41 -2.59 -4.04
N VAL A 17 -29.29 -2.83 -3.35
CA VAL A 17 -29.21 -2.71 -1.88
C VAL A 17 -28.78 -1.28 -1.56
N ASP A 18 -29.72 -0.45 -1.11
CA ASP A 18 -29.45 0.91 -0.66
C ASP A 18 -29.04 0.91 0.81
N MET A 19 -27.79 1.21 1.10
CA MET A 19 -27.26 1.23 2.46
C MET A 19 -27.72 2.43 3.29
N GLN A 20 -28.44 3.41 2.70
CA GLN A 20 -29.22 4.36 3.50
C GLN A 20 -30.34 3.63 4.28
N ASN A 21 -30.81 2.50 3.75
CA ASN A 21 -31.83 1.64 4.34
C ASN A 21 -31.33 0.17 4.33
N PRO A 22 -30.31 -0.16 5.15
CA PRO A 22 -29.64 -1.45 5.06
C PRO A 22 -30.62 -2.60 5.34
N PRO A 23 -30.42 -3.78 4.72
CA PRO A 23 -31.23 -4.96 5.01
C PRO A 23 -31.23 -5.29 6.51
N PRO A 24 -32.33 -5.83 7.08
CA PRO A 24 -32.37 -6.19 8.51
C PRO A 24 -31.29 -7.19 8.96
N SER A 25 -30.71 -7.94 8.03
CA SER A 25 -29.62 -8.89 8.28
C SER A 25 -28.22 -8.27 8.19
N ALA A 26 -28.09 -7.02 7.74
CA ALA A 26 -26.81 -6.36 7.63
C ALA A 26 -26.29 -5.98 9.02
N THR A 27 -25.06 -6.38 9.31
CA THR A 27 -24.36 -5.97 10.53
C THR A 27 -23.55 -4.72 10.24
N ARG A 28 -23.65 -3.74 11.15
CA ARG A 28 -22.91 -2.49 11.07
C ARG A 28 -21.90 -2.41 12.20
N ILE A 29 -20.63 -2.24 11.86
CA ILE A 29 -19.54 -1.95 12.81
C ILE A 29 -19.26 -0.45 12.74
N ILE A 30 -19.16 0.21 13.90
CA ILE A 30 -18.93 1.66 14.03
C ILE A 30 -17.58 1.86 14.74
N GLY A 31 -16.74 2.71 14.18
CA GLY A 31 -15.41 3.08 14.72
C GLY A 31 -15.44 3.55 16.16
N ALA A 32 -14.34 3.30 16.88
CA ALA A 32 -14.19 3.70 18.27
C ALA A 32 -14.08 5.23 18.41
N ASP A 33 -13.34 5.88 17.52
CA ASP A 33 -13.08 7.30 17.59
C ASP A 33 -13.31 8.06 16.28
N TYR A 34 -13.29 9.38 16.39
CA TYR A 34 -13.53 10.30 15.27
C TYR A 34 -12.25 10.44 14.42
N ASP A 35 -12.39 10.34 13.10
CA ASP A 35 -11.31 10.52 12.11
C ASP A 35 -10.23 9.42 12.12
N ASP A 36 -10.49 8.32 12.83
CA ASP A 36 -9.67 7.09 12.83
C ASP A 36 -9.78 6.28 11.53
N LEU A 37 -10.79 6.57 10.72
CA LEU A 37 -11.01 5.95 9.41
C LEU A 37 -11.13 4.41 9.47
N LEU A 38 -11.81 3.89 10.50
CA LEU A 38 -12.11 2.46 10.63
C LEU A 38 -12.66 1.88 9.32
N GLY A 39 -12.09 0.76 8.90
CA GLY A 39 -12.39 0.10 7.62
C GLY A 39 -11.46 0.54 6.51
N SER A 40 -10.32 1.14 6.84
CA SER A 40 -9.26 1.49 5.89
C SER A 40 -8.68 0.25 5.22
N CYS A 41 -8.51 -0.81 6.00
CA CYS A 41 -8.20 -2.16 5.55
C CYS A 41 -9.14 -3.14 6.27
N VAL A 42 -9.60 -4.16 5.54
CA VAL A 42 -10.54 -5.17 6.05
C VAL A 42 -10.15 -6.57 5.58
N TRP A 43 -10.31 -7.54 6.48
CA TRP A 43 -10.14 -8.95 6.20
C TRP A 43 -11.20 -9.76 6.95
N GLY A 44 -11.42 -11.01 6.54
CA GLY A 44 -12.29 -11.93 7.28
C GLY A 44 -11.77 -13.36 7.22
N ASP A 45 -11.63 -13.98 8.39
CA ASP A 45 -11.20 -15.38 8.57
C ASP A 45 -11.43 -15.85 10.01
N ASP A 46 -11.36 -17.15 10.28
CA ASP A 46 -11.59 -17.76 11.60
C ASP A 46 -10.30 -17.76 12.45
N LEU A 47 -10.03 -16.67 13.18
CA LEU A 47 -8.81 -16.52 13.98
C LEU A 47 -8.86 -17.29 15.30
N ASN A 48 -10.05 -17.62 15.81
CA ASN A 48 -10.21 -18.36 17.07
C ASN A 48 -10.49 -19.88 16.86
N GLY A 49 -10.70 -20.31 15.61
CA GLY A 49 -10.92 -21.70 15.23
C GLY A 49 -12.28 -22.26 15.65
N ASP A 50 -13.31 -21.41 15.80
CA ASP A 50 -14.65 -21.81 16.24
C ASP A 50 -15.61 -22.17 15.09
N GLY A 51 -15.14 -22.02 13.85
CA GLY A 51 -15.87 -22.30 12.62
C GLY A 51 -16.71 -21.14 12.09
N TYR A 52 -16.60 -19.95 12.69
CA TYR A 52 -17.17 -18.71 12.16
C TYR A 52 -16.04 -17.75 11.79
N ASP A 53 -16.05 -17.25 10.56
CA ASP A 53 -15.13 -16.18 10.18
C ASP A 53 -15.37 -14.93 11.05
N ASP A 54 -14.26 -14.35 11.50
CA ASP A 54 -14.20 -13.11 12.27
C ASP A 54 -14.04 -11.90 11.34
N ALA A 55 -14.50 -10.73 11.76
CA ALA A 55 -14.24 -9.50 11.03
C ALA A 55 -12.96 -8.83 11.58
N ILE A 56 -11.97 -8.64 10.72
CA ILE A 56 -10.71 -7.96 11.05
C ILE A 56 -10.73 -6.61 10.36
N VAL A 57 -10.70 -5.53 11.14
CA VAL A 57 -10.95 -4.18 10.64
C VAL A 57 -9.94 -3.23 11.24
N SER A 58 -9.17 -2.55 10.39
CA SER A 58 -8.18 -1.57 10.82
C SER A 58 -8.68 -0.14 10.69
N ALA A 59 -8.16 0.71 11.56
CA ALA A 59 -8.31 2.15 11.60
C ALA A 59 -6.92 2.76 11.37
N SER A 60 -6.44 2.65 10.13
CA SER A 60 -5.03 2.83 9.79
C SER A 60 -4.90 3.14 8.31
N LEU A 61 -4.87 4.42 7.93
CA LEU A 61 -4.89 4.80 6.53
C LEU A 61 -3.82 5.83 6.19
N TRP A 62 -2.77 5.34 5.52
CA TRP A 62 -1.77 6.17 4.85
C TRP A 62 -2.11 6.34 3.37
N ARG A 63 -3.23 6.98 3.03
CA ARG A 63 -3.57 7.27 1.62
C ARG A 63 -4.08 8.69 1.45
N ALA A 64 -3.62 9.35 0.38
CA ALA A 64 -3.89 10.77 0.09
C ALA A 64 -5.39 11.13 -0.04
N SER A 65 -6.29 10.14 -0.10
CA SER A 65 -7.74 10.33 -0.22
C SER A 65 -8.49 10.25 1.11
N ALA A 66 -7.79 10.06 2.23
CA ALA A 66 -8.39 9.57 3.45
C ALA A 66 -8.29 10.54 4.62
N GLY A 67 -9.19 11.53 4.63
CA GLY A 67 -9.34 12.46 5.74
C GLY A 67 -10.40 13.52 5.42
N LEU A 68 -11.03 14.09 6.44
CA LEU A 68 -12.00 15.17 6.23
C LEU A 68 -11.31 16.41 5.65
N GLY A 69 -11.62 16.74 4.40
CA GLY A 69 -11.02 17.88 3.68
C GLY A 69 -9.85 17.51 2.77
N GLY A 70 -9.55 16.22 2.59
CA GLY A 70 -8.71 15.70 1.50
C GLY A 70 -7.20 15.85 1.68
N LEU A 71 -6.67 16.06 2.89
CA LEU A 71 -5.23 16.27 3.14
C LEU A 71 -4.71 15.80 4.51
N SER A 72 -5.44 14.99 5.28
CA SER A 72 -4.95 14.47 6.57
C SER A 72 -4.79 12.96 6.50
N PHE A 73 -3.70 12.43 7.07
CA PHE A 73 -3.57 11.01 7.40
C PHE A 73 -4.47 10.72 8.61
N GLY A 74 -5.16 9.58 8.61
CA GLY A 74 -6.00 9.17 9.72
C GLY A 74 -5.75 7.72 10.11
N GLY A 75 -5.58 7.49 11.40
CA GLY A 75 -5.55 6.18 12.01
C GLY A 75 -5.76 6.32 13.50
N GLY A 76 -6.09 5.22 14.17
CA GLY A 76 -6.43 5.28 15.58
C GLY A 76 -5.25 5.69 16.46
N ASP A 77 -5.62 6.31 17.57
CA ASP A 77 -4.72 7.03 18.48
C ASP A 77 -4.17 6.13 19.60
N GLY A 78 -4.24 4.81 19.43
CA GLY A 78 -3.65 3.85 20.33
C GLY A 78 -4.40 3.73 21.66
N PRO A 79 -3.81 3.03 22.65
CA PRO A 79 -4.45 2.80 23.93
C PRO A 79 -4.78 4.13 24.64
N GLY A 80 -6.06 4.31 24.96
CA GLY A 80 -6.58 5.51 25.61
C GLY A 80 -6.43 6.80 24.79
N ASN A 81 -6.26 6.71 23.48
CA ASN A 81 -6.13 7.82 22.53
C ASN A 81 -4.94 8.73 22.86
N THR A 82 -3.80 8.13 23.21
CA THR A 82 -2.58 8.85 23.65
C THR A 82 -1.39 8.73 22.70
N ARG A 83 -1.50 7.88 21.67
CA ARG A 83 -0.46 7.56 20.69
C ARG A 83 -0.99 7.88 19.28
N TYR A 84 -0.98 9.16 18.96
CA TYR A 84 -1.54 9.73 17.74
C TYR A 84 -1.20 8.93 16.48
N ASN A 85 -2.21 8.56 15.68
CA ASN A 85 -2.04 7.85 14.41
C ASN A 85 -1.14 6.60 14.49
N SER A 86 -1.15 5.88 15.62
CA SER A 86 -0.40 4.63 15.73
C SER A 86 -1.03 3.48 14.94
N GLY A 87 -2.32 3.60 14.64
CA GLY A 87 -3.11 2.56 14.00
C GLY A 87 -3.66 1.56 15.01
N GLU A 88 -4.85 1.05 14.70
CA GLU A 88 -5.58 0.11 15.53
C GLU A 88 -6.23 -0.94 14.66
N THR A 89 -6.13 -2.21 15.05
CA THR A 89 -6.80 -3.30 14.36
C THR A 89 -7.70 -4.04 15.33
N PHE A 90 -8.97 -4.11 14.97
CA PHE A 90 -10.00 -4.79 15.74
C PHE A 90 -10.29 -6.15 15.11
N VAL A 91 -10.30 -7.20 15.95
CA VAL A 91 -10.85 -8.50 15.62
C VAL A 91 -12.21 -8.60 16.32
N ILE A 92 -13.29 -8.64 15.54
CA ILE A 92 -14.65 -8.78 16.04
C ILE A 92 -15.10 -10.21 15.77
N PHE A 93 -15.23 -11.00 16.84
CA PHE A 93 -15.43 -12.44 16.69
C PHE A 93 -16.81 -12.79 16.13
N GLY A 94 -16.82 -13.64 15.10
CA GLY A 94 -18.00 -14.19 14.46
C GLY A 94 -18.82 -15.05 15.41
N ASN A 95 -20.10 -15.26 15.08
CA ASN A 95 -20.97 -16.25 15.74
C ASN A 95 -22.28 -16.42 14.95
N SER A 96 -23.10 -17.38 15.38
CA SER A 96 -24.41 -17.66 14.76
C SER A 96 -25.38 -16.48 14.77
N ASP A 97 -25.23 -15.54 15.71
CA ASP A 97 -26.10 -14.38 15.92
C ASP A 97 -25.48 -13.08 15.40
N PHE A 98 -24.38 -13.15 14.64
CA PHE A 98 -23.62 -11.98 14.19
C PHE A 98 -24.43 -11.06 13.27
N ARG A 99 -25.42 -11.58 12.54
CA ARG A 99 -26.19 -10.85 11.51
C ARG A 99 -27.22 -9.88 12.12
N GLY A 100 -27.39 -8.73 11.47
CA GLY A 100 -28.37 -7.71 11.87
C GLY A 100 -27.99 -6.93 13.12
N GLN A 101 -26.73 -7.01 13.55
CA GLN A 101 -26.23 -6.33 14.74
C GLN A 101 -25.78 -4.90 14.42
N THR A 102 -25.74 -4.04 15.43
CA THR A 102 -24.97 -2.79 15.39
C THR A 102 -23.94 -2.86 16.50
N ILE A 103 -22.68 -2.89 16.10
CA ILE A 103 -21.52 -3.03 16.98
C ILE A 103 -20.83 -1.67 17.03
N ASP A 104 -21.00 -0.96 18.14
CA ASP A 104 -20.32 0.31 18.41
C ASP A 104 -19.04 0.02 19.20
N LEU A 105 -17.87 0.11 18.54
CA LEU A 105 -16.60 -0.28 19.17
C LEU A 105 -16.28 0.60 20.38
N ALA A 106 -16.63 1.89 20.35
CA ALA A 106 -16.40 2.81 21.47
C ALA A 106 -17.10 2.33 22.75
N ALA A 107 -18.29 1.75 22.60
CA ALA A 107 -19.08 1.21 23.70
C ALA A 107 -18.58 -0.15 24.21
N ARG A 108 -17.61 -0.77 23.53
CA ARG A 108 -17.03 -2.08 23.86
C ARG A 108 -15.62 -2.00 24.43
N LEU A 109 -15.09 -0.79 24.61
CA LEU A 109 -13.79 -0.53 25.23
C LEU A 109 -13.97 0.23 26.55
N ASP A 110 -13.03 0.04 27.48
CA ASP A 110 -12.90 0.91 28.64
C ASP A 110 -12.10 2.20 28.31
N GLY A 111 -11.96 3.10 29.28
CA GLY A 111 -11.26 4.38 29.08
C GLY A 111 -9.74 4.26 28.83
N ALA A 112 -9.16 3.06 28.94
CA ALA A 112 -7.77 2.77 28.57
C ALA A 112 -7.66 2.08 27.21
N GLY A 113 -8.79 1.80 26.53
CA GLY A 113 -8.83 1.07 25.27
C GLY A 113 -8.90 -0.46 25.43
N ALA A 114 -9.11 -0.98 26.65
CA ALA A 114 -9.20 -2.43 26.82
C ALA A 114 -10.62 -2.94 26.49
N PRO A 115 -10.77 -4.09 25.79
CA PRO A 115 -12.08 -4.69 25.55
C PRO A 115 -12.84 -5.01 26.84
N LEU A 116 -14.15 -4.74 26.84
CA LEU A 116 -15.05 -4.98 27.99
C LEU A 116 -15.56 -6.43 28.06
N ASP A 117 -15.44 -7.19 26.99
CA ASP A 117 -15.92 -8.57 26.87
C ASP A 117 -15.14 -9.34 25.78
N PRO A 118 -15.27 -10.69 25.70
CA PRO A 118 -14.43 -11.49 24.81
C PRO A 118 -14.82 -11.43 23.33
N GLY A 119 -15.91 -10.74 22.97
CA GLY A 119 -16.35 -10.65 21.57
C GLY A 119 -15.47 -9.76 20.68
N ILE A 120 -14.50 -9.03 21.26
CA ILE A 120 -13.56 -8.18 20.51
C ILE A 120 -12.15 -8.35 21.08
N THR A 121 -11.16 -8.36 20.19
CA THR A 121 -9.75 -8.16 20.50
C THR A 121 -9.24 -6.94 19.76
N VAL A 122 -8.35 -6.17 20.37
CA VAL A 122 -7.77 -4.96 19.76
C VAL A 122 -6.25 -5.05 19.80
N ILE A 123 -5.63 -4.71 18.66
CA ILE A 123 -4.20 -4.61 18.46
C ILE A 123 -3.86 -3.14 18.23
N TYR A 124 -2.99 -2.60 19.07
CA TYR A 124 -2.56 -1.21 19.04
C TYR A 124 -1.13 -1.07 18.50
N GLY A 125 -0.93 -0.14 17.57
CA GLY A 125 0.36 0.08 16.90
C GLY A 125 1.46 0.60 17.82
N ARG A 126 2.69 0.17 17.57
CA ARG A 126 3.84 0.38 18.47
C ARG A 126 4.18 1.86 18.71
N SER A 127 4.27 2.65 17.64
CA SER A 127 4.70 4.06 17.70
C SER A 127 3.67 4.98 17.07
N ALA A 128 3.68 6.25 17.48
CA ALA A 128 2.84 7.28 16.87
C ALA A 128 3.19 7.46 15.38
N ASN A 129 2.19 7.79 14.57
CA ASN A 129 2.27 7.96 13.11
C ASN A 129 2.72 6.74 12.29
N ASN A 130 2.78 5.54 12.86
CA ASN A 130 3.12 4.35 12.08
C ASN A 130 1.89 3.71 11.42
N LEU A 131 0.66 3.93 11.90
CA LEU A 131 -0.56 3.44 11.21
C LEU A 131 -0.55 1.91 10.97
N ILE A 132 -0.31 1.08 12.01
CA ILE A 132 -0.31 -0.40 11.88
C ILE A 132 -1.64 -0.92 11.35
N GLY A 133 -1.63 -1.87 10.42
CA GLY A 133 -2.84 -2.43 9.82
C GLY A 133 -3.32 -1.65 8.59
N GLU A 134 -2.42 -0.93 7.91
CA GLU A 134 -2.70 -0.47 6.54
C GLU A 134 -2.82 -1.66 5.57
N GLU A 135 -2.12 -2.75 5.88
CA GLU A 135 -2.24 -4.06 5.23
C GLU A 135 -2.55 -5.15 6.27
N ILE A 136 -3.43 -6.09 5.89
CA ILE A 136 -3.78 -7.27 6.69
C ILE A 136 -3.54 -8.53 5.86
N ALA A 137 -2.91 -9.53 6.48
CA ALA A 137 -2.93 -10.92 6.01
C ALA A 137 -3.14 -11.87 7.20
N VAL A 138 -3.51 -13.11 6.92
CA VAL A 138 -3.67 -14.18 7.92
C VAL A 138 -3.11 -15.48 7.35
N GLY A 139 -2.53 -16.31 8.21
CA GLY A 139 -1.97 -17.63 7.86
C GLY A 139 -1.48 -18.38 9.10
N ASP A 140 -1.48 -19.72 9.07
CA ASP A 140 -0.94 -20.55 10.16
C ASP A 140 0.60 -20.57 10.09
N MET A 141 1.23 -19.55 10.68
CA MET A 141 2.67 -19.31 10.58
C MET A 141 3.49 -20.20 11.53
N ASP A 142 2.85 -20.69 12.62
CA ASP A 142 3.46 -21.55 13.62
C ASP A 142 3.06 -23.04 13.51
N GLY A 143 2.21 -23.40 12.55
CA GLY A 143 1.77 -24.77 12.28
C GLY A 143 0.94 -25.37 13.41
N ASN A 144 0.21 -24.54 14.16
CA ASN A 144 -0.64 -24.98 15.27
C ASN A 144 -2.08 -25.31 14.83
N GLY A 145 -2.44 -25.05 13.58
CA GLY A 145 -3.76 -25.26 12.99
C GLY A 145 -4.75 -24.12 13.24
N ARG A 146 -4.30 -22.96 13.74
CA ARG A 146 -5.06 -21.70 13.80
C ARG A 146 -4.33 -20.64 12.99
N LEU A 147 -5.09 -19.74 12.40
CA LEU A 147 -4.54 -18.63 11.64
C LEU A 147 -3.95 -17.58 12.58
N ASP A 148 -2.74 -17.12 12.26
CA ASP A 148 -2.09 -16.00 12.89
C ASP A 148 -2.39 -14.71 12.14
N LEU A 149 -2.42 -13.58 12.86
CA LEU A 149 -2.68 -12.28 12.27
C LEU A 149 -1.37 -11.62 11.83
N ILE A 150 -1.35 -11.08 10.62
CA ILE A 150 -0.18 -10.41 10.05
C ILE A 150 -0.58 -8.99 9.67
N LEU A 151 0.11 -7.99 10.19
CA LEU A 151 -0.21 -6.57 9.99
C LEU A 151 0.98 -5.80 9.42
N GLY A 152 0.72 -4.98 8.42
CA GLY A 152 1.70 -4.09 7.79
C GLY A 152 1.60 -2.65 8.28
N THR A 153 2.74 -1.97 8.32
CA THR A 153 2.86 -0.51 8.42
C THR A 153 3.94 -0.06 7.44
N LEU A 154 3.53 0.45 6.30
CA LEU A 154 4.48 0.86 5.26
C LEU A 154 5.29 2.12 5.67
N VAL A 155 4.79 2.92 6.62
CA VAL A 155 5.47 4.14 7.13
C VAL A 155 6.10 3.96 8.50
N GLY A 156 6.31 2.72 8.93
CA GLY A 156 7.05 2.45 10.16
C GLY A 156 8.51 2.85 10.03
N ASP A 157 9.07 3.40 11.11
CA ASP A 157 10.44 3.96 11.12
C ASP A 157 11.52 2.91 11.44
N GLY A 158 11.21 1.64 11.25
CA GLY A 158 12.13 0.54 11.46
C GLY A 158 12.64 0.38 12.90
N PRO A 159 13.76 -0.33 13.10
CA PRO A 159 14.32 -0.57 14.42
C PRO A 159 14.64 0.73 15.18
N GLU A 160 14.12 0.87 16.40
CA GLU A 160 14.36 2.05 17.25
C GLU A 160 13.85 3.39 16.66
N ASN A 161 12.95 3.35 15.67
CA ASN A 161 12.44 4.51 14.95
C ASN A 161 13.55 5.36 14.31
N ASN A 162 14.49 4.73 13.60
CA ASN A 162 15.65 5.38 13.00
C ASN A 162 15.80 5.19 11.48
N MET A 163 14.86 4.49 10.84
CA MET A 163 14.80 4.28 9.40
C MET A 163 13.48 4.83 8.85
N ASP A 164 13.47 6.13 8.55
CA ASP A 164 12.31 6.86 8.01
C ASP A 164 11.63 6.08 6.88
N GLU A 165 10.32 5.87 6.99
CA GLU A 165 9.47 5.13 6.03
C GLU A 165 10.04 3.78 5.55
N ALA A 166 10.86 3.12 6.37
CA ALA A 166 11.37 1.79 6.05
C ALA A 166 10.25 0.77 5.92
N GLY A 167 9.22 0.92 6.76
CA GLY A 167 8.11 0.00 6.91
C GLY A 167 8.42 -1.20 7.81
N GLU A 168 7.36 -1.79 8.34
CA GLU A 168 7.41 -2.95 9.23
C GLU A 168 6.25 -3.90 8.92
N ALA A 169 6.46 -5.19 9.17
CA ALA A 169 5.37 -6.15 9.30
C ALA A 169 5.42 -6.84 10.66
N TRP A 170 4.25 -7.15 11.21
CA TRP A 170 4.10 -7.79 12.50
C TRP A 170 3.34 -9.11 12.32
N ILE A 171 3.89 -10.18 12.88
CA ILE A 171 3.16 -11.45 13.03
C ILE A 171 2.69 -11.51 14.48
N ILE A 172 1.39 -11.70 14.69
CA ILE A 172 0.73 -11.81 15.99
C ILE A 172 0.10 -13.20 16.07
N TYR A 173 0.73 -14.08 16.83
CA TYR A 173 0.23 -15.44 17.04
C TYR A 173 -1.09 -15.38 17.80
N THR A 174 -2.08 -16.18 17.41
CA THR A 174 -3.46 -16.13 17.97
C THR A 174 -3.73 -17.22 19.02
N HIS A 175 -2.68 -17.82 19.60
CA HIS A 175 -2.84 -18.83 20.66
C HIS A 175 -3.63 -18.31 21.87
N GLU A 176 -4.44 -19.17 22.48
CA GLU A 176 -5.28 -18.75 23.61
C GLU A 176 -4.44 -18.42 24.86
N PRO A 177 -4.78 -17.38 25.65
CA PRO A 177 -5.95 -16.51 25.48
C PRO A 177 -5.73 -15.43 24.40
N PHE A 178 -6.62 -15.38 23.40
CA PHE A 178 -6.63 -14.35 22.35
C PHE A 178 -7.90 -13.50 22.37
N ALA A 179 -9.07 -14.09 22.63
CA ALA A 179 -10.34 -13.37 22.70
C ALA A 179 -10.42 -12.40 23.91
N GLY A 180 -10.95 -11.20 23.71
CA GLY A 180 -11.07 -10.18 24.76
C GLY A 180 -9.76 -9.49 25.14
N ARG A 181 -8.72 -9.63 24.31
CA ARG A 181 -7.38 -9.13 24.64
C ARG A 181 -7.15 -7.74 24.08
N MET A 182 -6.43 -6.94 24.86
CA MET A 182 -5.73 -5.77 24.37
C MET A 182 -4.27 -6.16 24.13
N ILE A 183 -3.80 -6.02 22.90
CA ILE A 183 -2.42 -6.29 22.50
C ILE A 183 -1.79 -4.96 22.10
N ASP A 184 -0.90 -4.42 22.95
CA ASP A 184 -0.14 -3.21 22.64
C ASP A 184 1.25 -3.62 22.12
N LEU A 185 1.52 -3.35 20.83
CA LEU A 185 2.79 -3.70 20.20
C LEU A 185 3.98 -2.91 20.77
N ALA A 186 3.75 -1.81 21.49
CA ALA A 186 4.80 -1.11 22.24
C ALA A 186 5.33 -1.93 23.43
N LEU A 187 4.56 -2.93 23.88
CA LEU A 187 4.87 -3.83 24.98
C LEU A 187 4.84 -5.29 24.51
N ALA A 188 5.13 -5.53 23.22
CA ALA A 188 5.06 -6.85 22.62
C ALA A 188 5.92 -7.88 23.37
N ASP A 189 5.28 -9.01 23.70
CA ASP A 189 5.96 -10.23 24.16
C ASP A 189 6.41 -11.01 22.92
N PRO A 190 7.70 -11.35 22.76
CA PRO A 190 8.18 -12.12 21.61
C PRO A 190 7.49 -13.48 21.40
N SER A 191 6.87 -14.05 22.43
CA SER A 191 6.06 -15.28 22.30
C SER A 191 4.66 -15.05 21.73
N ARG A 192 4.23 -13.78 21.61
CA ARG A 192 2.93 -13.36 21.08
C ARG A 192 3.07 -12.63 19.76
N ALA A 193 4.03 -11.71 19.66
CA ALA A 193 4.19 -10.87 18.49
C ALA A 193 5.66 -10.69 18.15
N ILE A 194 5.97 -10.81 16.87
CA ILE A 194 7.30 -10.55 16.32
C ILE A 194 7.21 -9.52 15.20
N VAL A 195 8.27 -8.73 15.06
CA VAL A 195 8.37 -7.68 14.03
C VAL A 195 9.42 -8.04 12.99
N ILE A 196 9.12 -7.72 11.75
CA ILE A 196 9.93 -7.97 10.56
C ILE A 196 10.33 -6.62 9.98
N TYR A 197 11.64 -6.39 9.89
CA TYR A 197 12.22 -5.16 9.37
C TYR A 197 12.98 -5.39 8.07
N PRO A 198 12.93 -4.43 7.13
CA PRO A 198 13.93 -4.31 6.08
C PRO A 198 15.24 -3.75 6.67
N ASP A 199 16.21 -3.44 5.82
CA ASP A 199 17.49 -2.86 6.21
C ASP A 199 17.80 -1.52 5.52
N GLN A 200 16.79 -0.90 4.91
CA GLN A 200 16.87 0.38 4.20
C GLN A 200 15.71 1.31 4.59
N VAL A 201 15.96 2.61 4.52
CA VAL A 201 14.92 3.66 4.59
C VAL A 201 14.04 3.62 3.36
N ASP A 202 12.88 4.27 3.43
CA ASP A 202 11.95 4.48 2.30
C ASP A 202 11.46 3.19 1.61
N SER A 203 11.77 2.00 2.15
CA SER A 203 11.48 0.73 1.50
C SER A 203 10.00 0.37 1.49
N LYS A 204 9.21 1.02 2.36
CA LYS A 204 7.78 0.79 2.54
C LYS A 204 7.44 -0.68 2.75
N ALA A 205 8.28 -1.35 3.50
CA ALA A 205 8.17 -2.78 3.69
C ALA A 205 6.94 -3.12 4.54
N GLY A 206 6.26 -4.22 4.20
CA GLY A 206 4.95 -4.54 4.77
C GLY A 206 3.77 -3.79 4.14
N ASP A 207 3.97 -3.04 3.06
CA ASP A 207 2.91 -2.44 2.24
C ASP A 207 1.99 -3.49 1.59
N THR A 208 2.56 -4.65 1.25
CA THR A 208 1.80 -5.76 0.66
C THR A 208 2.20 -7.08 1.32
N LEU A 209 1.21 -7.83 1.82
CA LEU A 209 1.41 -9.07 2.58
C LEU A 209 0.45 -10.16 2.12
N ARG A 210 0.93 -11.40 1.96
CA ARG A 210 0.07 -12.59 1.81
C ARG A 210 0.66 -13.75 2.58
N ALA A 211 -0.18 -14.71 2.96
CA ALA A 211 0.30 -15.98 3.49
C ALA A 211 -0.27 -17.16 2.70
N ALA A 212 0.56 -18.17 2.47
CA ALA A 212 0.18 -19.45 1.86
C ALA A 212 1.30 -20.48 2.06
N ASP A 213 0.96 -21.75 2.19
CA ASP A 213 1.91 -22.88 2.19
C ASP A 213 2.50 -23.12 0.78
N LEU A 214 3.64 -22.50 0.47
CA LEU A 214 4.29 -22.59 -0.86
C LEU A 214 5.10 -23.89 -1.00
N ASP A 215 5.70 -24.37 0.09
CA ASP A 215 6.56 -25.55 0.09
C ASP A 215 5.82 -26.87 0.42
N ARG A 216 4.53 -26.77 0.73
CA ARG A 216 3.61 -27.86 1.04
C ARG A 216 4.01 -28.64 2.29
N ASP A 217 4.60 -27.98 3.27
CA ASP A 217 4.94 -28.60 4.56
C ASP A 217 3.79 -28.59 5.58
N GLY A 218 2.68 -27.92 5.24
CA GLY A 218 1.48 -27.78 6.05
C GLY A 218 1.50 -26.58 7.00
N ILE A 219 2.46 -25.66 6.83
CA ILE A 219 2.58 -24.38 7.56
C ILE A 219 2.58 -23.26 6.51
N ASP A 220 1.85 -22.19 6.76
CA ASP A 220 1.82 -21.08 5.81
C ASP A 220 3.13 -20.29 5.82
N ASP A 221 3.55 -19.84 4.63
CA ASP A 221 4.69 -18.98 4.41
C ASP A 221 4.23 -17.53 4.19
N LEU A 222 5.02 -16.57 4.67
CA LEU A 222 4.73 -15.15 4.51
C LEU A 222 5.41 -14.62 3.23
N ILE A 223 4.60 -14.06 2.34
CA ILE A 223 5.04 -13.23 1.23
C ILE A 223 5.03 -11.77 1.69
N TYR A 224 6.21 -11.17 1.76
CA TYR A 224 6.50 -9.85 2.29
C TYR A 224 6.97 -8.91 1.19
N GLY A 225 6.19 -7.87 0.91
CA GLY A 225 6.51 -6.84 -0.08
C GLY A 225 7.19 -5.59 0.51
N ALA A 226 8.14 -5.03 -0.21
CA ALA A 226 8.78 -3.75 0.03
C ALA A 226 8.98 -3.04 -1.33
N PRO A 227 7.94 -2.36 -1.85
CA PRO A 227 7.93 -1.86 -3.22
C PRO A 227 9.03 -0.85 -3.52
N ASP A 228 9.42 -0.02 -2.55
CA ASP A 228 10.41 1.04 -2.77
C ASP A 228 11.83 0.65 -2.32
N TYR A 229 12.05 -0.64 -2.02
CA TYR A 229 13.39 -1.14 -1.68
C TYR A 229 14.36 -0.96 -2.88
N ASP A 230 15.64 -0.64 -2.60
CA ASP A 230 16.70 -0.60 -3.61
C ASP A 230 17.47 -1.94 -3.66
N PRO A 231 17.06 -2.93 -4.46
CA PRO A 231 17.78 -4.19 -4.56
C PRO A 231 19.08 -4.06 -5.36
N ILE A 232 19.99 -5.02 -5.12
CA ILE A 232 21.14 -5.28 -6.00
C ILE A 232 20.79 -6.47 -6.89
N GLY A 233 20.72 -6.22 -8.20
CA GLY A 233 20.48 -7.28 -9.20
C GLY A 233 21.67 -8.23 -9.37
N TYR A 234 21.46 -9.33 -10.09
CA TYR A 234 22.54 -10.30 -10.40
C TYR A 234 23.68 -9.71 -11.25
N ASP A 235 23.41 -8.61 -11.96
CA ASP A 235 24.40 -7.81 -12.67
C ASP A 235 25.27 -6.94 -11.73
N GLY A 236 24.99 -6.94 -10.43
CA GLY A 236 25.68 -6.16 -9.42
C GLY A 236 25.28 -4.68 -9.39
N ARG A 237 24.24 -4.30 -10.14
CA ARG A 237 23.71 -2.93 -10.15
C ARG A 237 22.68 -2.75 -9.04
N VAL A 238 22.73 -1.60 -8.35
CA VAL A 238 21.63 -1.11 -7.50
C VAL A 238 20.52 -0.60 -8.41
N ARG A 239 19.30 -1.08 -8.20
CA ARG A 239 18.10 -0.62 -8.91
C ARG A 239 17.25 0.19 -7.95
N TYR A 240 17.11 1.49 -8.21
CA TYR A 240 16.47 2.41 -7.27
C TYR A 240 14.95 2.25 -7.31
N ASN A 241 14.28 2.07 -6.17
CA ASN A 241 12.83 1.83 -6.06
C ASN A 241 12.31 0.71 -6.96
N ALA A 242 13.14 -0.29 -7.26
CA ALA A 242 12.72 -1.44 -8.06
C ALA A 242 11.86 -2.40 -7.23
N GLY A 243 12.13 -2.43 -5.93
CA GLY A 243 11.37 -3.19 -4.95
C GLY A 243 11.88 -4.59 -4.70
N LEU A 244 11.37 -5.15 -3.60
CA LEU A 244 11.71 -6.45 -3.06
C LEU A 244 10.45 -7.21 -2.66
N MET A 245 10.43 -8.51 -2.99
CA MET A 245 9.55 -9.48 -2.38
C MET A 245 10.38 -10.55 -1.66
N ALA A 246 10.17 -10.74 -0.36
CA ALA A 246 10.74 -11.84 0.41
C ALA A 246 9.66 -12.89 0.70
N VAL A 247 10.02 -14.16 0.56
CA VAL A 247 9.21 -15.29 1.04
C VAL A 247 9.87 -15.82 2.30
N ILE A 248 9.23 -15.62 3.45
CA ILE A 248 9.70 -16.03 4.77
C ILE A 248 8.90 -17.28 5.15
N PHE A 249 9.58 -18.42 5.24
CA PHE A 249 8.88 -19.68 5.41
C PHE A 249 8.43 -19.90 6.85
N GLY A 250 7.22 -20.44 7.00
CA GLY A 250 6.62 -20.80 8.28
C GLY A 250 7.49 -21.77 9.08
N SER A 251 7.25 -21.87 10.39
CA SER A 251 8.02 -22.78 11.24
C SER A 251 7.25 -23.23 12.45
N LYS A 252 7.26 -24.54 12.70
CA LYS A 252 6.53 -25.15 13.80
C LYS A 252 6.86 -24.49 15.16
N GLY A 253 5.83 -23.98 15.82
CA GLY A 253 5.85 -23.37 17.15
C GLY A 253 6.08 -21.87 17.15
N ALA A 254 6.96 -21.36 16.28
CA ALA A 254 7.16 -19.94 15.97
C ALA A 254 8.27 -19.81 14.90
N LEU A 255 8.24 -18.72 14.13
CA LEU A 255 9.38 -18.35 13.29
C LEU A 255 10.63 -18.07 14.14
N PRO A 256 11.81 -18.56 13.73
CA PRO A 256 13.07 -18.15 14.35
C PRO A 256 13.23 -16.63 14.33
N HIS A 257 13.54 -16.05 15.48
CA HIS A 257 13.68 -14.60 15.68
C HIS A 257 14.79 -14.30 16.70
N ASP A 258 15.36 -13.10 16.64
CA ASP A 258 16.27 -12.57 17.66
C ASP A 258 15.49 -11.65 18.59
N ASP A 259 15.01 -12.18 19.73
CA ASP A 259 14.27 -11.41 20.76
C ASP A 259 13.06 -10.62 20.20
N GLY A 260 12.19 -11.31 19.45
CA GLY A 260 11.01 -10.74 18.80
C GLY A 260 11.27 -10.08 17.45
N ILE A 261 12.50 -10.10 16.94
CA ILE A 261 12.89 -9.38 15.71
C ILE A 261 13.37 -10.33 14.62
N ILE A 262 12.86 -10.13 13.41
CA ILE A 262 13.41 -10.67 12.16
C ILE A 262 13.93 -9.49 11.33
N ARG A 263 15.16 -9.62 10.81
CA ARG A 263 15.71 -8.68 9.81
C ARG A 263 15.82 -9.43 8.51
N VAL A 264 15.10 -8.98 7.48
CA VAL A 264 14.93 -9.73 6.23
C VAL A 264 16.30 -10.10 5.61
N PHE A 265 17.27 -9.18 5.55
CA PHE A 265 18.61 -9.45 4.98
C PHE A 265 19.69 -9.89 5.98
N ARG A 266 19.33 -10.03 7.26
CA ARG A 266 20.16 -10.69 8.26
C ARG A 266 19.28 -11.63 9.07
N PRO A 267 18.70 -12.65 8.41
CA PRO A 267 17.74 -13.51 9.06
C PRO A 267 18.43 -14.29 10.19
N PRO A 268 17.71 -14.52 11.30
CA PRO A 268 18.21 -15.34 12.39
C PRO A 268 18.50 -16.77 11.92
N SER A 269 19.41 -17.45 12.63
CA SER A 269 19.80 -18.81 12.28
C SER A 269 18.60 -19.75 12.27
N GLY A 270 18.42 -20.46 11.15
CA GLY A 270 17.33 -21.43 10.97
C GLY A 270 16.08 -20.86 10.30
N LEU A 271 15.97 -19.53 10.14
CA LEU A 271 14.90 -18.95 9.33
C LEU A 271 15.21 -19.18 7.85
N ARG A 272 14.26 -19.77 7.13
CA ARG A 272 14.29 -19.94 5.68
C ARG A 272 13.71 -18.69 5.03
N VAL A 273 14.44 -18.09 4.10
CA VAL A 273 13.98 -16.96 3.31
C VAL A 273 14.43 -17.11 1.85
N ARG A 274 13.56 -16.78 0.90
CA ARG A 274 13.89 -16.60 -0.52
C ARG A 274 13.46 -15.20 -0.97
N TYR A 275 14.02 -14.70 -2.07
CA TYR A 275 13.82 -13.33 -2.52
C TYR A 275 13.51 -13.26 -4.01
N ILE A 276 12.73 -12.27 -4.40
CA ILE A 276 12.50 -11.82 -5.77
C ILE A 276 12.73 -10.31 -5.77
N VAL A 277 13.54 -9.81 -6.70
CA VAL A 277 13.92 -8.39 -6.79
C VAL A 277 13.35 -7.77 -8.06
N GLY A 278 12.94 -6.50 -7.98
CA GLY A 278 12.36 -5.77 -9.11
C GLY A 278 13.30 -5.67 -10.32
N ALA A 279 12.71 -5.55 -11.51
CA ALA A 279 13.44 -5.61 -12.78
C ALA A 279 14.24 -4.33 -13.04
N ASP A 280 13.61 -3.17 -12.91
CA ASP A 280 14.17 -1.86 -13.29
C ASP A 280 13.91 -0.75 -12.27
N ASP A 281 14.61 0.38 -12.42
CA ASP A 281 14.50 1.53 -11.52
C ASP A 281 13.05 2.07 -11.52
N ASN A 282 12.47 2.23 -10.33
CA ASN A 282 11.11 2.74 -10.08
C ASN A 282 9.97 1.81 -10.51
N ASP A 283 10.24 0.53 -10.74
CA ASP A 283 9.22 -0.47 -11.01
C ASP A 283 8.28 -0.72 -9.83
N MET A 284 8.75 -0.50 -8.60
CA MET A 284 7.97 -0.59 -7.36
C MET A 284 7.32 -1.97 -7.14
N MET A 285 8.11 -3.06 -7.17
CA MET A 285 7.61 -4.43 -7.01
C MET A 285 7.80 -5.01 -5.60
N PRO A 286 6.79 -5.58 -4.93
CA PRO A 286 5.37 -5.58 -5.26
C PRO A 286 4.62 -4.47 -4.52
N TYR A 287 3.87 -3.65 -5.26
CA TYR A 287 2.88 -2.72 -4.69
C TYR A 287 1.51 -3.41 -4.47
N ALA A 288 1.29 -4.53 -5.15
CA ALA A 288 0.16 -5.43 -4.99
C ALA A 288 0.58 -6.83 -5.42
N LEU A 289 -0.05 -7.85 -4.83
CA LEU A 289 0.30 -9.24 -5.10
C LEU A 289 -0.93 -10.16 -5.03
N ALA A 290 -0.91 -11.18 -5.87
CA ALA A 290 -1.82 -12.31 -5.88
C ALA A 290 -1.04 -13.63 -5.72
N VAL A 291 -1.59 -14.57 -4.95
CA VAL A 291 -1.02 -15.93 -4.78
C VAL A 291 -2.08 -16.97 -5.13
N TYR A 292 -1.85 -17.72 -6.20
CA TYR A 292 -2.80 -18.73 -6.72
C TYR A 292 -2.06 -19.80 -7.50
N ASP A 293 -2.61 -21.02 -7.57
CA ASP A 293 -2.19 -22.02 -8.56
C ASP A 293 -2.78 -21.63 -9.93
N VAL A 294 -2.01 -20.88 -10.72
CA VAL A 294 -2.49 -20.26 -11.98
C VAL A 294 -2.42 -21.26 -13.13
N ASP A 295 -1.47 -22.19 -13.11
CA ASP A 295 -1.27 -23.18 -14.18
C ASP A 295 -1.89 -24.56 -13.90
N GLY A 296 -2.37 -24.81 -12.67
CA GLY A 296 -3.08 -26.01 -12.27
C GLY A 296 -2.16 -27.18 -11.91
N ASP A 297 -0.88 -26.93 -11.58
CA ASP A 297 0.07 -27.95 -11.13
C ASP A 297 -0.05 -28.29 -9.62
N GLY A 298 -0.93 -27.56 -8.93
CA GLY A 298 -1.22 -27.67 -7.50
C GLY A 298 -0.27 -26.90 -6.60
N VAL A 299 0.78 -26.25 -7.13
CA VAL A 299 1.72 -25.39 -6.39
C VAL A 299 1.19 -23.97 -6.50
N ILE A 300 1.27 -23.21 -5.40
CA ILE A 300 0.89 -21.80 -5.43
C ILE A 300 1.93 -21.00 -6.19
N ASP A 301 1.50 -20.28 -7.22
CA ASP A 301 2.30 -19.31 -7.96
C ASP A 301 2.24 -17.92 -7.34
N LEU A 302 3.23 -17.11 -7.67
CA LEU A 302 3.36 -15.74 -7.20
C LEU A 302 3.09 -14.77 -8.35
N ALA A 303 2.16 -13.84 -8.17
CA ALA A 303 1.82 -12.83 -9.17
C ALA A 303 1.99 -11.39 -8.62
N PRO A 304 3.25 -10.92 -8.40
CA PRO A 304 3.51 -9.55 -8.01
C PRO A 304 3.37 -8.58 -9.19
N ASN A 305 2.89 -7.36 -8.93
CA ASN A 305 2.98 -6.28 -9.90
C ASN A 305 4.27 -5.47 -9.73
N ALA A 306 4.73 -4.87 -10.82
CA ALA A 306 5.66 -3.75 -10.83
C ALA A 306 4.86 -2.55 -11.34
N MET A 307 4.30 -1.74 -10.43
CA MET A 307 3.35 -0.68 -10.78
C MET A 307 3.98 0.38 -11.68
N GLY A 308 5.27 0.67 -11.50
CA GLY A 308 6.01 1.66 -12.27
C GLY A 308 6.67 1.12 -13.53
N GLY A 309 6.51 -0.17 -13.86
CA GLY A 309 7.17 -0.81 -14.99
C GLY A 309 6.94 -0.10 -16.34
N ASP A 310 7.98 -0.08 -17.18
CA ASP A 310 8.00 0.67 -18.44
C ASP A 310 7.52 -0.16 -19.65
N GLY A 311 7.03 -1.37 -19.40
CA GLY A 311 6.33 -2.22 -20.36
C GLY A 311 7.21 -2.63 -21.55
N VAL A 312 6.59 -2.78 -22.71
CA VAL A 312 7.25 -3.43 -23.87
C VAL A 312 8.52 -2.66 -24.31
N TYR A 313 9.69 -3.28 -24.10
CA TYR A 313 11.03 -2.74 -24.39
C TYR A 313 11.41 -1.48 -23.57
N ASP A 314 10.89 -1.33 -22.36
CA ASP A 314 11.20 -0.22 -21.44
C ASP A 314 11.01 1.16 -22.09
N ASN A 315 9.92 1.32 -22.84
CA ASN A 315 9.65 2.56 -23.59
C ASN A 315 8.24 3.12 -23.38
N GLN A 316 7.41 2.45 -22.60
CA GLN A 316 6.09 2.90 -22.19
C GLN A 316 6.14 3.28 -20.71
N ILE A 317 6.72 4.47 -20.45
CA ILE A 317 7.01 4.96 -19.09
C ILE A 317 5.79 4.78 -18.16
N ASN A 318 5.95 4.04 -17.05
CA ASN A 318 4.91 3.70 -16.08
C ASN A 318 3.65 3.02 -16.67
N ALA A 319 3.81 2.14 -17.66
CA ALA A 319 2.71 1.30 -18.15
C ALA A 319 2.25 0.27 -17.11
N GLY A 320 3.11 -0.06 -16.16
CA GLY A 320 2.95 -1.13 -15.20
C GLY A 320 3.22 -2.50 -15.82
N GLU A 321 3.66 -3.42 -14.97
CA GLU A 321 3.94 -4.80 -15.33
C GLU A 321 3.41 -5.76 -14.27
N ILE A 322 3.15 -7.00 -14.67
CA ILE A 322 2.79 -8.09 -13.76
C ILE A 322 3.60 -9.29 -14.16
N TYR A 323 4.27 -9.89 -13.19
CA TYR A 323 4.97 -11.16 -13.34
C TYR A 323 4.04 -12.27 -12.86
N VAL A 324 4.05 -13.43 -13.52
CA VAL A 324 3.47 -14.67 -13.01
C VAL A 324 4.61 -15.66 -12.88
N ILE A 325 4.99 -15.94 -11.64
CA ILE A 325 6.19 -16.69 -11.28
C ILE A 325 5.74 -18.05 -10.78
N SER A 326 6.15 -19.11 -11.50
CA SER A 326 5.81 -20.48 -11.11
C SER A 326 6.32 -20.80 -9.71
N GLY A 327 5.44 -21.22 -8.82
CA GLY A 327 5.80 -21.65 -7.48
C GLY A 327 6.71 -22.87 -7.50
N ALA A 328 6.45 -23.82 -8.40
CA ALA A 328 7.27 -25.02 -8.56
C ALA A 328 8.71 -24.68 -8.96
N GLU A 329 8.90 -23.75 -9.89
CA GLU A 329 10.23 -23.28 -10.28
C GLU A 329 10.89 -22.48 -9.17
N PHE A 330 10.15 -21.56 -8.54
CA PHE A 330 10.64 -20.75 -7.42
C PHE A 330 11.12 -21.61 -6.25
N MET A 331 10.48 -22.75 -6.00
CA MET A 331 10.83 -23.68 -4.91
C MET A 331 11.91 -24.68 -5.26
N SER A 332 12.17 -24.92 -6.55
CA SER A 332 13.17 -25.88 -7.00
C SER A 332 14.56 -25.56 -6.42
N PRO A 333 15.27 -26.55 -5.83
CA PRO A 333 16.65 -26.36 -5.36
C PRO A 333 17.67 -26.40 -6.50
N ASP A 334 17.29 -26.94 -7.65
CA ASP A 334 18.16 -27.13 -8.82
C ASP A 334 18.04 -25.98 -9.83
N HIS A 335 17.13 -25.03 -9.60
CA HIS A 335 16.96 -23.88 -10.49
C HIS A 335 18.11 -22.88 -10.30
N ASP A 336 18.95 -22.75 -11.32
CA ASP A 336 19.99 -21.74 -11.37
C ASP A 336 19.48 -20.49 -12.08
N PHE A 337 19.11 -19.48 -11.30
CA PHE A 337 18.65 -18.17 -11.79
C PHE A 337 19.72 -17.40 -12.60
N LEU A 338 20.97 -17.91 -12.68
CA LEU A 338 22.06 -17.34 -13.46
C LEU A 338 22.29 -18.07 -14.80
N GLU A 339 21.75 -19.29 -14.98
CA GLU A 339 21.93 -20.08 -16.20
C GLU A 339 21.14 -19.44 -17.35
N GLY A 340 21.84 -18.72 -18.24
CA GLY A 340 21.21 -18.05 -19.40
C GLY A 340 21.37 -16.53 -19.45
N MET A 341 22.02 -15.89 -18.47
CA MET A 341 22.39 -14.46 -18.51
C MET A 341 23.41 -14.09 -19.61
N ALA A 342 23.69 -14.99 -20.56
CA ALA A 342 24.31 -14.60 -21.81
C ALA A 342 23.27 -13.85 -22.63
N ALA A 343 23.27 -12.51 -22.51
CA ALA A 343 22.49 -11.53 -23.29
C ALA A 343 21.58 -12.20 -24.32
N VAL A 344 20.39 -12.63 -23.88
CA VAL A 344 19.38 -13.15 -24.80
C VAL A 344 19.03 -11.96 -25.68
N ALA A 345 19.53 -11.97 -26.92
CA ALA A 345 19.10 -10.98 -27.90
C ALA A 345 17.58 -10.99 -27.90
N ALA A 346 16.97 -9.84 -27.64
CA ALA A 346 15.53 -9.67 -27.67
C ALA A 346 14.96 -10.46 -28.86
N PRO A 347 13.90 -11.27 -28.68
CA PRO A 347 13.36 -12.06 -29.76
C PRO A 347 13.19 -11.15 -30.97
N GLN A 348 13.84 -11.46 -32.10
CA GLN A 348 13.59 -10.74 -33.34
C GLN A 348 12.16 -11.07 -33.77
N LEU A 349 11.22 -10.23 -33.33
CA LEU A 349 9.86 -10.31 -33.79
C LEU A 349 9.81 -9.80 -35.22
N THR A 350 9.47 -10.68 -36.15
CA THR A 350 8.99 -10.27 -37.47
C THR A 350 7.76 -9.39 -37.26
N PRO A 351 7.78 -8.11 -37.68
CA PRO A 351 6.62 -7.25 -37.55
C PRO A 351 5.45 -7.91 -38.28
N THR A 352 4.40 -8.27 -37.54
CA THR A 352 3.12 -8.58 -38.17
C THR A 352 2.65 -7.30 -38.86
N PRO A 353 2.49 -7.28 -40.19
CA PRO A 353 2.08 -6.05 -40.87
C PRO A 353 0.71 -5.63 -40.35
N LEU A 354 0.65 -4.42 -39.81
CA LEU A 354 -0.58 -3.76 -39.41
C LEU A 354 -1.57 -3.78 -40.60
N PRO A 355 -2.86 -4.14 -40.38
CA PRO A 355 -3.85 -4.08 -41.44
C PRO A 355 -3.91 -2.66 -42.01
N THR A 356 -3.81 -2.58 -43.34
CA THR A 356 -3.75 -1.32 -44.07
C THR A 356 -5.13 -0.64 -44.04
N SER A 357 -5.19 0.50 -43.35
CA SER A 357 -6.15 1.61 -43.50
C SER A 357 -7.61 1.25 -43.82
N ILE A 358 -8.44 1.19 -42.78
CA ILE A 358 -9.84 1.59 -42.87
C ILE A 358 -9.87 3.12 -42.82
N VAL A 359 -10.24 3.75 -43.92
CA VAL A 359 -10.48 5.20 -44.00
C VAL A 359 -11.86 5.49 -43.41
N LEU A 360 -11.90 6.10 -42.23
CA LEU A 360 -13.09 6.79 -41.73
C LEU A 360 -12.85 8.30 -41.82
N THR A 361 -13.73 8.98 -42.55
CA THR A 361 -13.79 10.44 -42.67
C THR A 361 -14.26 11.05 -41.35
N GLY A 362 -13.52 12.05 -40.85
CA GLY A 362 -13.62 12.61 -39.51
C GLY A 362 -14.97 13.24 -39.10
N PRO A 363 -15.07 13.63 -37.83
CA PRO A 363 -14.74 15.01 -37.49
C PRO A 363 -13.42 15.12 -36.72
N THR A 364 -12.71 16.21 -37.00
CA THR A 364 -11.50 16.68 -36.33
C THR A 364 -11.71 16.84 -34.82
N VAL A 365 -11.04 15.98 -34.06
CA VAL A 365 -10.60 16.26 -32.69
C VAL A 365 -9.16 15.76 -32.61
N THR A 366 -8.22 16.69 -32.42
CA THR A 366 -6.80 16.43 -32.16
C THR A 366 -6.65 15.83 -30.75
N PRO A 367 -5.89 14.75 -30.54
CA PRO A 367 -5.69 14.14 -29.21
C PRO A 367 -4.76 15.00 -28.34
N SER A 368 -5.13 15.24 -27.08
CA SER A 368 -4.32 15.87 -26.03
C SER A 368 -3.37 14.83 -25.41
N GLY A 369 -2.07 14.98 -25.67
CA GLY A 369 -1.00 14.15 -25.11
C GLY A 369 -0.47 14.64 -23.77
N ILE A 370 0.26 13.74 -23.11
CA ILE A 370 1.14 13.97 -21.96
C ILE A 370 2.06 15.16 -22.27
N GLY A 371 2.18 16.12 -21.35
CA GLY A 371 2.98 17.34 -21.55
C GLY A 371 4.47 17.06 -21.84
N SER A 372 5.15 18.01 -22.47
CA SER A 372 6.59 17.94 -22.78
C SER A 372 7.43 18.30 -21.55
N ILE A 373 8.19 17.33 -21.02
CA ILE A 373 9.11 17.52 -19.87
C ILE A 373 10.09 18.67 -20.14
N GLN A 374 10.67 18.74 -21.34
CA GLN A 374 11.67 19.76 -21.67
C GLN A 374 11.08 21.17 -21.72
N GLN A 375 9.85 21.32 -22.24
CA GLN A 375 9.15 22.62 -22.20
C GLN A 375 8.67 22.93 -20.78
N GLY A 376 8.21 21.91 -20.06
CA GLY A 376 7.80 21.98 -18.67
C GLY A 376 8.88 22.53 -17.76
N GLN A 377 10.11 22.03 -17.91
CA GLN A 377 11.26 22.53 -17.19
C GLN A 377 11.45 24.03 -17.45
N ARG A 378 11.41 24.45 -18.71
CA ARG A 378 11.58 25.86 -19.07
C ARG A 378 10.47 26.74 -18.48
N TYR A 379 9.22 26.30 -18.55
CA TYR A 379 8.08 27.03 -17.99
C TYR A 379 8.14 27.08 -16.45
N PHE A 380 8.56 25.99 -15.82
CA PHE A 380 8.77 25.92 -14.38
C PHE A 380 9.87 26.89 -13.93
N GLU A 381 11.02 26.91 -14.61
CA GLU A 381 12.11 27.85 -14.33
C GLU A 381 11.70 29.32 -14.51
N GLU A 382 10.83 29.60 -15.48
CA GLU A 382 10.35 30.96 -15.78
C GLU A 382 9.37 31.49 -14.72
N THR A 383 8.51 30.63 -14.15
CA THR A 383 7.35 31.07 -13.36
C THR A 383 7.32 30.52 -11.94
N CYS A 384 7.70 29.25 -11.72
CA CYS A 384 7.51 28.55 -10.45
C CYS A 384 8.78 28.52 -9.59
N ALA A 385 9.95 28.44 -10.22
CA ALA A 385 11.25 28.29 -9.54
C ALA A 385 11.59 29.44 -8.59
N GLY A 386 11.09 30.66 -8.84
CA GLY A 386 11.31 31.80 -7.95
C GLY A 386 10.78 31.60 -6.53
N CYS A 387 9.73 30.79 -6.38
CA CYS A 387 9.14 30.46 -5.08
C CYS A 387 9.52 29.05 -4.59
N HIS A 388 9.72 28.11 -5.52
CA HIS A 388 9.91 26.68 -5.20
C HIS A 388 11.33 26.17 -5.41
N GLY A 389 12.29 27.02 -5.81
CA GLY A 389 13.65 26.61 -6.15
C GLY A 389 13.76 26.11 -7.60
N PHE A 390 14.95 26.22 -8.20
CA PHE A 390 15.16 25.87 -9.62
C PHE A 390 15.02 24.38 -9.90
N GLN A 391 15.20 23.55 -8.88
CA GLN A 391 14.98 22.11 -8.93
C GLN A 391 13.75 21.69 -8.12
N GLY A 392 12.91 22.61 -7.65
CA GLY A 392 11.77 22.28 -6.78
C GLY A 392 12.15 21.93 -5.34
N GLU A 393 13.35 22.30 -4.89
CA GLU A 393 13.88 22.05 -3.54
C GLU A 393 13.24 22.88 -2.41
N GLY A 394 12.37 23.83 -2.77
CA GLY A 394 11.71 24.73 -1.84
C GLY A 394 12.57 25.93 -1.45
N VAL A 395 11.92 27.00 -0.99
CA VAL A 395 12.57 28.21 -0.48
C VAL A 395 11.98 28.54 0.87
N SER A 396 12.82 28.45 1.92
CA SER A 396 12.41 28.69 3.31
C SER A 396 11.67 30.03 3.47
N GLY A 397 10.47 29.97 4.05
CA GLY A 397 9.61 31.15 4.27
C GLY A 397 8.84 31.62 3.03
N LEU A 398 8.88 30.88 1.92
CA LEU A 398 8.20 31.23 0.68
C LEU A 398 7.41 30.05 0.10
N GLY A 399 8.04 29.17 -0.68
CA GLY A 399 7.41 28.00 -1.28
C GLY A 399 7.94 26.70 -0.68
N LEU A 400 7.05 25.71 -0.51
CA LEU A 400 7.41 24.38 -0.04
C LEU A 400 8.25 23.62 -1.08
N PRO A 401 9.08 22.65 -0.64
CA PRO A 401 9.73 21.71 -1.55
C PRO A 401 8.67 20.92 -2.33
N LEU A 402 8.83 20.89 -3.64
CA LEU A 402 7.99 20.13 -4.57
C LEU A 402 8.48 18.71 -4.76
N LYS A 403 9.80 18.47 -4.60
CA LYS A 403 10.39 17.12 -4.70
C LYS A 403 9.82 16.14 -3.69
N THR A 404 9.47 16.62 -2.49
CA THR A 404 8.90 15.82 -1.39
C THR A 404 7.40 16.10 -1.19
N SER A 405 6.76 16.79 -2.14
CA SER A 405 5.37 17.19 -1.98
C SER A 405 4.43 16.03 -2.31
N ALA A 406 3.68 15.56 -1.30
CA ALA A 406 2.63 14.55 -1.48
C ALA A 406 1.60 14.94 -2.57
N LEU A 407 1.29 16.24 -2.72
CA LEU A 407 0.41 16.74 -3.77
C LEU A 407 1.00 16.53 -5.17
N VAL A 408 2.31 16.75 -5.34
CA VAL A 408 3.00 16.54 -6.62
C VAL A 408 3.23 15.06 -6.89
N MET A 409 3.37 14.24 -5.85
CA MET A 409 3.58 12.79 -5.99
C MET A 409 2.29 12.06 -6.33
N TYR A 410 1.19 12.34 -5.62
CA TYR A 410 0.03 11.44 -5.56
C TYR A 410 -1.24 11.99 -6.19
N ALA A 411 -1.39 13.31 -6.37
CA ALA A 411 -2.56 13.84 -7.09
C ALA A 411 -2.51 13.43 -8.56
N SER A 412 -3.66 13.26 -9.22
CA SER A 412 -3.71 13.10 -10.68
C SER A 412 -3.26 14.37 -11.39
N ASP A 413 -2.84 14.27 -12.66
CA ASP A 413 -2.42 15.45 -13.44
C ASP A 413 -3.54 16.49 -13.56
N MET A 414 -4.81 16.04 -13.64
CA MET A 414 -5.96 16.94 -13.72
C MET A 414 -6.23 17.66 -12.38
N GLU A 415 -6.03 16.99 -11.25
CA GLU A 415 -6.13 17.61 -9.93
C GLU A 415 -4.99 18.60 -9.70
N LEU A 416 -3.77 18.24 -10.10
CA LEU A 416 -2.61 19.12 -10.01
C LEU A 416 -2.76 20.33 -10.93
N LEU A 417 -3.29 20.15 -12.14
CA LEU A 417 -3.63 21.24 -13.06
C LEU A 417 -4.68 22.18 -12.44
N GLN A 418 -5.75 21.63 -11.87
CA GLN A 418 -6.79 22.42 -11.23
C GLN A 418 -6.24 23.18 -10.03
N PHE A 419 -5.38 22.56 -9.23
CA PHE A 419 -4.71 23.19 -8.11
C PHE A 419 -3.81 24.35 -8.56
N ILE A 420 -2.93 24.12 -9.54
CA ILE A 420 -2.04 25.16 -10.09
C ILE A 420 -2.87 26.33 -10.63
N ARG A 421 -3.96 26.06 -11.37
CA ARG A 421 -4.84 27.10 -11.91
C ARG A 421 -5.58 27.89 -10.83
N THR A 422 -5.91 27.26 -9.71
CA THR A 422 -6.65 27.91 -8.62
C THR A 422 -5.72 28.65 -7.66
N GLY A 423 -4.51 28.13 -7.44
CA GLY A 423 -3.60 28.58 -6.40
C GLY A 423 -4.13 28.30 -4.99
N ARG A 424 -3.43 28.82 -3.98
CA ARG A 424 -3.80 28.73 -2.56
C ARG A 424 -3.63 30.08 -1.87
N PRO A 425 -4.69 30.72 -1.35
CA PRO A 425 -4.57 31.99 -0.65
C PRO A 425 -3.87 31.82 0.70
N ALA A 426 -3.25 32.90 1.20
CA ALA A 426 -2.52 32.91 2.48
C ALA A 426 -3.38 32.52 3.70
N GLY A 427 -4.69 32.80 3.65
CA GLY A 427 -5.63 32.49 4.73
C GLY A 427 -6.36 31.16 4.58
N ALA A 428 -5.97 30.30 3.64
CA ALA A 428 -6.59 28.98 3.51
C ALA A 428 -6.27 28.12 4.75
N PRO A 429 -7.23 27.35 5.30
CA PRO A 429 -7.01 26.53 6.50
C PRO A 429 -5.87 25.52 6.39
N ASP A 430 -5.58 25.06 5.17
CA ASP A 430 -4.54 24.10 4.80
C ASP A 430 -3.24 24.76 4.31
N ASN A 431 -3.11 26.09 4.42
CA ASN A 431 -1.88 26.79 4.06
C ASN A 431 -0.89 26.84 5.24
N VAL A 432 0.12 25.98 5.19
CA VAL A 432 1.14 25.86 6.24
C VAL A 432 2.25 26.93 6.18
N THR A 433 2.39 27.67 5.06
CA THR A 433 3.44 28.69 4.92
C THR A 433 2.95 30.09 5.28
N GLY A 434 1.63 30.32 5.28
CA GLY A 434 1.03 31.66 5.43
C GLY A 434 1.33 32.59 4.25
N VAL A 435 1.89 32.06 3.16
CA VAL A 435 2.20 32.79 1.93
C VAL A 435 1.22 32.35 0.84
N SER A 436 0.70 33.30 0.07
CA SER A 436 -0.22 32.98 -1.03
C SER A 436 0.54 32.35 -2.19
N MET A 437 0.09 31.20 -2.67
CA MET A 437 0.40 30.70 -4.01
C MET A 437 -0.61 31.30 -5.00
N PRO A 438 -0.20 32.23 -5.88
CA PRO A 438 -1.13 32.86 -6.80
C PRO A 438 -1.64 31.86 -7.86
N PRO A 439 -2.88 32.02 -8.34
CA PRO A 439 -3.41 31.27 -9.48
C PRO A 439 -2.42 31.27 -10.66
N GLY A 440 -2.09 30.08 -11.19
CA GLY A 440 -1.18 29.90 -12.31
C GLY A 440 0.25 30.40 -12.06
N GLY A 441 0.69 30.52 -10.81
CA GLY A 441 1.97 31.16 -10.49
C GLY A 441 2.00 32.66 -10.82
N GLY A 442 0.83 33.30 -10.96
CA GLY A 442 0.69 34.69 -11.37
C GLY A 442 0.61 34.90 -12.88
N ARG A 443 0.63 33.83 -13.69
CA ARG A 443 0.43 33.88 -15.14
C ARG A 443 -1.04 33.88 -15.48
N THR A 444 -1.46 34.89 -16.25
CA THR A 444 -2.83 35.01 -16.78
C THR A 444 -2.90 34.74 -18.29
N ASP A 445 -1.74 34.52 -18.91
CA ASP A 445 -1.52 34.35 -20.34
C ASP A 445 -1.34 32.89 -20.78
N TRP A 446 -1.30 31.93 -19.84
CA TRP A 446 -1.09 30.50 -20.11
C TRP A 446 -2.39 29.67 -20.09
N GLY A 447 -2.44 28.67 -20.97
CA GLY A 447 -3.53 27.71 -21.10
C GLY A 447 -3.25 26.40 -20.35
N ASN A 448 -4.09 25.39 -20.57
CA ASN A 448 -3.89 24.08 -19.94
C ASN A 448 -2.63 23.37 -20.47
N GLU A 449 -2.26 23.61 -21.74
CA GLU A 449 -1.14 22.94 -22.39
C GLU A 449 0.19 23.28 -21.69
N GLU A 450 0.45 24.56 -21.40
CA GLU A 450 1.66 25.00 -20.71
C GLU A 450 1.76 24.48 -19.27
N PHE A 451 0.63 24.40 -18.55
CA PHE A 451 0.61 23.85 -17.21
C PHE A 451 0.72 22.32 -17.20
N MET A 452 0.20 21.64 -18.22
CA MET A 452 0.41 20.20 -18.40
C MET A 452 1.87 19.87 -18.73
N ASP A 453 2.56 20.73 -19.49
CA ASP A 453 4.01 20.64 -19.67
C ASP A 453 4.75 20.79 -18.33
N ILE A 454 4.40 21.78 -17.50
CA ILE A 454 4.98 21.93 -16.15
C ILE A 454 4.73 20.69 -15.30
N ILE A 455 3.52 20.15 -15.31
CA ILE A 455 3.17 18.95 -14.55
C ILE A 455 4.04 17.78 -14.99
N ALA A 456 4.21 17.58 -16.30
CA ALA A 456 5.10 16.54 -16.83
C ALA A 456 6.53 16.68 -16.29
N TYR A 457 7.07 17.90 -16.17
CA TYR A 457 8.37 18.13 -15.54
C TYR A 457 8.36 17.91 -14.02
N LEU A 458 7.31 18.34 -13.31
CA LEU A 458 7.21 18.10 -11.87
C LEU A 458 7.24 16.61 -11.53
N ARG A 459 6.70 15.75 -12.41
CA ARG A 459 6.78 14.29 -12.25
C ARG A 459 8.22 13.75 -12.33
N THR A 460 9.15 14.48 -12.93
CA THR A 460 10.57 14.08 -13.01
C THR A 460 11.42 14.59 -11.86
N LEU A 461 10.88 15.42 -10.95
CA LEU A 461 11.63 16.02 -9.85
C LEU A 461 11.79 15.10 -8.63
N ARG A 462 11.56 13.80 -8.80
CA ARG A 462 11.68 12.78 -7.76
C ARG A 462 13.15 12.56 -7.41
#